data_AF-A0A6P3WSX6-F1
#
_entry.id   AF-A0A6P3WSX6-F1
#
_cell.length_a   1.000
_cell.length_b   1.000
_cell.length_c   1.000
_cell.angle_alpha   90.00
_cell.angle_beta   90.00
_cell.angle_gamma   90.00
#
_symmetry.space_group_name_H-M   'P 1'
#
loop_
_entity.id
_entity.type
_entity.pdbx_description
1 polymer ?
#
loop_
_entity_poly.entity_id
_entity_poly.type
_entity_poly.pdbx_seq_one_letter_code
_entity_poly.pdbx_strand_id
1 'polypeptide(L)'
;MSELHSIPPTSDFAKHLILVVFSTHNATSETTTMLTTTTMVDDAGFYVQNTSNVDWEMVEFIYVTSIVTSPSQVFAIDNTMFGSVVYLALVLFSPTTAAFSFLGALVGCLAGLELGVEYGEIYNGSWGYNSLLTGAALGGNLLVLNGQTTVATVVAIVYTVLVQYCVQSVFTKMDLPILTLPFAIVVSLFLKLRSNKNNATFPQPVSVSCPEKQHHDYLESRSAHVQAVDIPGEADFEFQN
;
A
#
# COMPACT_ATOMS: atom_id res chain seq x y z
N MET A 1 -26.60 27.65 -11.94
CA MET A 1 -25.61 27.65 -13.02
C MET A 1 -24.27 27.99 -12.37
N SER A 2 -23.53 27.03 -11.81
CA SER A 2 -22.62 26.07 -12.48
C SER A 2 -21.39 26.77 -13.08
N GLU A 3 -20.29 26.85 -12.33
CA GLU A 3 -18.90 26.79 -12.83
C GLU A 3 -18.01 26.30 -11.67
N LEU A 4 -17.85 24.98 -11.53
CA LEU A 4 -16.72 24.14 -11.99
C LEU A 4 -15.45 24.29 -11.12
N HIS A 5 -15.35 23.35 -10.18
CA HIS A 5 -14.15 22.94 -9.47
C HIS A 5 -13.03 22.65 -10.50
N SER A 6 -12.08 23.57 -10.67
CA SER A 6 -10.95 23.38 -11.58
C SER A 6 -9.92 22.46 -10.91
N ILE A 7 -10.10 21.16 -11.11
CA ILE A 7 -9.07 20.15 -10.88
C ILE A 7 -7.88 20.53 -11.77
N PRO A 8 -6.66 20.70 -11.25
CA PRO A 8 -5.50 21.04 -12.07
C PRO A 8 -5.21 19.94 -13.10
N PRO A 9 -4.64 20.29 -14.27
CA PRO A 9 -4.45 19.36 -15.36
C PRO A 9 -3.52 18.20 -14.95
N THR A 10 -4.02 16.98 -15.11
CA THR A 10 -3.39 15.69 -14.79
C THR A 10 -1.98 15.49 -15.37
N SER A 11 -1.60 16.30 -16.37
CA SER A 11 -0.28 16.25 -17.01
C SER A 11 0.86 16.84 -16.16
N ASP A 12 0.58 17.77 -15.24
CA ASP A 12 1.63 18.37 -14.39
C ASP A 12 1.93 17.51 -13.16
N PHE A 13 0.88 16.89 -12.62
CA PHE A 13 1.00 15.94 -11.52
C PHE A 13 1.82 14.71 -11.92
N ALA A 14 1.57 14.12 -13.09
CA ALA A 14 2.36 12.97 -13.57
C ALA A 14 3.84 13.34 -13.81
N LYS A 15 4.14 14.56 -14.25
CA LYS A 15 5.52 15.05 -14.42
C LYS A 15 6.22 15.27 -13.08
N HIS A 16 5.52 15.83 -12.09
CA HIS A 16 6.05 15.99 -10.74
C HIS A 16 6.19 14.65 -10.01
N LEU A 17 5.28 13.70 -10.21
CA LEU A 17 5.35 12.34 -9.70
C LEU A 17 6.59 11.60 -10.22
N ILE A 18 6.91 11.74 -11.51
CA ILE A 18 8.14 11.20 -12.11
C ILE A 18 9.37 11.93 -11.53
N LEU A 19 9.32 13.24 -11.36
CA LEU A 19 10.40 14.02 -10.73
C LEU A 19 10.66 13.61 -9.27
N VAL A 20 9.63 13.35 -8.48
CA VAL A 20 9.71 12.88 -7.09
C VAL A 20 10.33 11.48 -7.01
N VAL A 21 9.94 10.56 -7.90
CA VAL A 21 10.54 9.22 -7.95
C VAL A 21 12.02 9.26 -8.38
N PHE A 22 12.40 10.15 -9.31
CA PHE A 22 13.78 10.26 -9.80
C PHE A 22 14.71 11.17 -8.95
N SER A 23 14.18 12.11 -8.17
CA SER A 23 14.99 13.02 -7.32
C SER A 23 15.64 12.30 -6.12
N THR A 24 15.09 11.15 -5.71
CA THR A 24 15.64 10.32 -4.63
C THR A 24 17.03 9.72 -4.92
N HIS A 25 17.57 9.88 -6.14
CA HIS A 25 18.91 9.44 -6.50
C HIS A 25 20.00 10.53 -6.46
N ASN A 26 19.68 11.79 -6.16
CA ASN A 26 20.67 12.89 -6.26
C ASN A 26 20.83 13.76 -5.01
N ALA A 27 20.11 13.51 -3.92
CA ALA A 27 20.25 14.30 -2.68
C ALA A 27 21.13 13.58 -1.65
N THR A 28 22.44 13.53 -1.92
CA THR A 28 23.46 13.34 -0.87
C THR A 28 24.46 14.48 -0.97
N SER A 29 24.03 15.69 -0.61
CA SER A 29 24.87 16.79 -0.15
C SER A 29 23.94 17.98 0.04
N GLU A 30 23.53 18.25 1.27
CA GLU A 30 23.88 19.49 1.96
C GLU A 30 23.20 19.55 3.33
N THR A 31 23.97 20.10 4.26
CA THR A 31 23.94 19.87 5.70
C THR A 31 23.47 21.16 6.36
N THR A 32 22.65 21.05 7.42
CA THR A 32 22.66 21.91 8.62
C THR A 32 22.64 23.42 8.43
N THR A 33 21.51 24.08 8.76
CA THR A 33 21.39 25.12 9.82
C THR A 33 20.04 25.86 9.75
N MET A 34 19.67 26.47 10.89
CA MET A 34 18.71 27.58 11.09
C MET A 34 17.32 27.14 11.61
N LEU A 35 17.13 27.00 12.92
CA LEU A 35 17.00 28.02 13.98
C LEU A 35 15.56 28.55 14.13
N THR A 36 14.95 28.11 15.23
CA THR A 36 13.87 28.67 16.06
C THR A 36 13.27 30.00 15.62
N THR A 37 11.94 30.06 15.48
CA THR A 37 11.14 31.22 15.91
C THR A 37 9.87 30.73 16.58
N THR A 38 9.86 30.84 17.90
CA THR A 38 8.69 30.68 18.78
C THR A 38 7.82 31.93 18.65
N THR A 39 6.53 31.76 18.39
CA THR A 39 5.50 32.70 18.82
C THR A 39 4.34 31.93 19.41
N MET A 40 4.22 31.99 20.74
CA MET A 40 3.02 31.64 21.50
C MET A 40 2.07 32.84 21.46
N VAL A 41 0.86 32.69 20.91
CA VAL A 41 -0.32 33.53 21.20
C VAL A 41 -1.57 32.65 21.17
N ASP A 42 -2.42 32.84 22.17
CA ASP A 42 -3.67 32.12 22.45
C ASP A 42 -4.78 32.26 21.39
N ASP A 43 -5.74 31.33 21.51
CA ASP A 43 -7.18 31.44 21.24
C ASP A 43 -7.77 30.90 19.92
N ALA A 44 -8.97 30.33 20.07
CA ALA A 44 -9.70 29.53 19.10
C ALA A 44 -9.97 30.25 17.77
N GLY A 45 -9.57 29.62 16.66
CA GLY A 45 -9.89 30.10 15.33
C GLY A 45 -9.44 29.12 14.25
N PHE A 46 -10.42 28.52 13.59
CA PHE A 46 -10.31 27.80 12.33
C PHE A 46 -9.39 28.54 11.34
N TYR A 47 -8.19 28.00 11.07
CA TYR A 47 -7.32 28.54 10.04
C TYR A 47 -7.91 28.19 8.66
N VAL A 48 -8.72 29.11 8.11
CA VAL A 48 -8.85 29.23 6.65
C VAL A 48 -7.51 29.75 6.15
N GLN A 49 -6.62 28.85 5.77
CA GLN A 49 -5.44 29.20 4.97
C GLN A 49 -5.90 29.37 3.51
N ASN A 50 -6.16 30.61 3.12
CA ASN A 50 -6.22 31.00 1.72
C ASN A 50 -4.79 31.27 1.24
N THR A 51 -4.03 30.21 0.94
CA THR A 51 -2.73 30.35 0.29
C THR A 51 -2.90 30.06 -1.19
N SER A 52 -2.85 31.10 -2.01
CA SER A 52 -2.81 31.01 -3.48
C SER A 52 -1.50 30.42 -4.01
N ASN A 53 -0.62 29.96 -3.11
CA ASN A 53 0.63 29.31 -3.39
C ASN A 53 0.66 28.01 -2.57
N VAL A 54 0.58 26.87 -3.24
CA VAL A 54 0.78 25.57 -2.58
C VAL A 54 2.27 25.47 -2.30
N ASP A 55 2.66 25.50 -1.02
CA ASP A 55 4.04 25.27 -0.62
C ASP A 55 4.36 23.78 -0.81
N TRP A 56 4.93 23.44 -1.96
CA TRP A 56 5.22 22.07 -2.38
C TRP A 56 6.14 21.34 -1.38
N GLU A 57 7.03 22.05 -0.69
CA GLU A 57 7.86 21.48 0.38
C GLU A 57 7.01 20.93 1.53
N MET A 58 5.91 21.60 1.87
CA MET A 58 4.98 21.15 2.90
C MET A 58 4.25 19.89 2.44
N VAL A 59 3.83 19.83 1.18
CA VAL A 59 3.16 18.66 0.60
C VAL A 59 4.10 17.45 0.59
N GLU A 60 5.36 17.64 0.20
CA GLU A 60 6.37 16.58 0.21
C GLU A 60 6.64 16.07 1.63
N PHE A 61 6.81 16.97 2.60
CA PHE A 61 7.02 16.60 4.00
C PHE A 61 5.82 15.83 4.57
N ILE A 62 4.60 16.30 4.31
CA ILE A 62 3.37 15.61 4.69
C ILE A 62 3.36 14.22 4.06
N TYR A 63 3.62 14.11 2.76
CA TYR A 63 3.56 12.83 2.04
C TYR A 63 4.54 11.80 2.61
N VAL A 64 5.81 12.18 2.81
CA VAL A 64 6.83 11.28 3.38
C VAL A 64 6.45 10.86 4.80
N THR A 65 6.03 11.81 5.63
CA THR A 65 5.64 11.54 7.02
C THR A 65 4.41 10.62 7.08
N SER A 66 3.44 10.81 6.19
CA SER A 66 2.24 9.98 6.08
C SER A 66 2.57 8.51 5.79
N ILE A 67 3.52 8.27 4.87
CA ILE A 67 3.94 6.91 4.51
C ILE A 67 4.59 6.22 5.69
N VAL A 68 5.44 6.93 6.43
CA VAL A 68 6.15 6.42 7.61
C VAL A 68 5.19 6.18 8.78
N THR A 69 4.18 7.04 8.96
CA THR A 69 3.16 6.92 10.01
C THR A 69 2.08 5.88 9.67
N SER A 70 1.84 5.56 8.39
CA SER A 70 0.83 4.57 7.97
C SER A 70 0.81 3.25 8.76
N PRO A 71 1.93 2.54 9.00
CA PRO A 71 1.91 1.31 9.80
C PRO A 71 1.57 1.53 11.28
N SER A 72 1.78 2.72 11.86
CA SER A 72 1.38 2.99 13.25
C SER A 72 -0.14 3.03 13.41
N GLN A 73 -0.85 3.50 12.37
CA GLN A 73 -2.32 3.54 12.35
C GLN A 73 -2.98 2.17 12.37
N VAL A 74 -2.27 1.11 11.95
CA VAL A 74 -2.74 -0.28 12.12
C VAL A 74 -3.00 -0.60 13.60
N PHE A 75 -2.26 0.03 14.50
CA PHE A 75 -2.39 -0.11 15.95
C PHE A 75 -3.19 1.04 16.58
N ALA A 76 -3.82 1.89 15.76
CA ALA A 76 -4.49 3.12 16.18
C ALA A 76 -3.57 4.06 16.99
N ILE A 77 -2.29 4.11 16.62
CA ILE A 77 -1.27 4.99 17.21
C ILE A 77 -0.87 6.02 16.16
N ASP A 78 -1.00 7.30 16.48
CA ASP A 78 -0.52 8.41 15.63
C ASP A 78 0.90 8.80 16.05
N ASN A 79 1.90 8.03 15.60
CA ASN A 79 3.29 8.25 15.94
C ASN A 79 4.25 7.73 14.85
N THR A 80 4.95 8.67 14.21
CA THR A 80 5.89 8.38 13.11
C THR A 80 7.09 7.53 13.54
N MET A 81 7.58 7.69 14.78
CA MET A 81 8.69 6.87 15.30
C MET A 81 8.24 5.41 15.47
N PHE A 82 7.03 5.20 16.01
CA PHE A 82 6.46 3.86 16.12
C PHE A 82 6.24 3.24 14.73
N GLY A 83 5.76 4.01 13.76
CA GLY A 83 5.62 3.55 12.38
C GLY A 83 6.96 3.08 11.76
N SER A 84 8.04 3.81 12.04
CA SER A 84 9.40 3.42 11.62
C SER A 84 9.85 2.09 12.24
N VAL A 85 9.54 1.87 13.53
CA VAL A 85 9.83 0.61 14.23
C VAL A 85 9.04 -0.55 13.61
N VAL A 86 7.77 -0.32 13.24
CA VAL A 86 6.95 -1.35 12.58
C VAL A 86 7.51 -1.68 11.18
N TYR A 87 7.95 -0.69 10.40
CA TYR A 87 8.64 -0.97 9.13
C TYR A 87 9.92 -1.77 9.33
N LEU A 88 10.73 -1.44 10.33
CA LEU A 88 11.92 -2.22 10.65
C LEU A 88 11.57 -3.67 10.98
N ALA A 89 10.51 -3.90 11.75
CA ALA A 89 10.01 -5.25 12.05
C ALA A 89 9.55 -5.99 10.77
N LEU A 90 8.87 -5.30 9.84
CA LEU A 90 8.48 -5.88 8.55
C LEU A 90 9.69 -6.27 7.70
N VAL A 91 10.71 -5.42 7.63
CA VAL A 91 11.95 -5.70 6.88
C VAL A 91 12.68 -6.91 7.47
N LEU A 92 12.75 -7.00 8.80
CA LEU A 92 13.35 -8.15 9.50
C LEU A 92 12.56 -9.45 9.30
N PHE A 93 11.23 -9.35 9.18
CA PHE A 93 10.37 -10.51 8.90
C PHE A 93 10.52 -10.99 7.45
N SER A 94 10.34 -10.08 6.49
CA SER A 94 10.37 -10.36 5.05
C SER A 94 10.50 -9.05 4.28
N PRO A 95 11.65 -8.81 3.61
CA PRO A 95 11.83 -7.66 2.74
C PRO A 95 10.76 -7.56 1.65
N THR A 96 10.26 -8.70 1.15
CA THR A 96 9.17 -8.73 0.17
C THR A 96 7.87 -8.17 0.76
N THR A 97 7.49 -8.62 1.96
CA THR A 97 6.31 -8.10 2.67
C THR A 97 6.46 -6.61 2.92
N ALA A 98 7.64 -6.17 3.36
CA ALA A 98 7.91 -4.75 3.61
C ALA A 98 7.78 -3.91 2.32
N ALA A 99 8.29 -4.39 1.19
CA ALA A 99 8.18 -3.69 -0.09
C ALA A 99 6.73 -3.51 -0.55
N PHE A 100 5.90 -4.56 -0.48
CA PHE A 100 4.47 -4.44 -0.83
C PHE A 100 3.69 -3.59 0.19
N SER A 101 4.05 -3.65 1.46
CA SER A 101 3.46 -2.81 2.51
C SER A 101 3.76 -1.33 2.24
N PHE A 102 5.01 -1.00 1.93
CA PHE A 102 5.45 0.34 1.57
C PHE A 102 4.75 0.84 0.30
N LEU A 103 4.67 0.00 -0.74
CA LEU A 103 3.94 0.32 -1.96
C LEU A 103 2.45 0.59 -1.67
N GLY A 104 1.85 -0.20 -0.78
CA GLY A 104 0.47 -0.01 -0.32
C GLY A 104 0.26 1.34 0.36
N ALA A 105 1.15 1.71 1.29
CA ALA A 105 1.11 3.01 1.95
C ALA A 105 1.31 4.17 0.97
N LEU A 106 2.28 4.05 0.06
CA LEU A 106 2.58 5.03 -0.98
C LEU A 106 1.34 5.33 -1.84
N VAL A 107 0.71 4.27 -2.37
CA VAL A 107 -0.50 4.38 -3.21
C VAL A 107 -1.69 4.93 -2.42
N GLY A 108 -1.87 4.49 -1.16
CA GLY A 108 -2.94 4.98 -0.30
C GLY A 108 -2.83 6.47 0.01
N CYS A 109 -1.65 6.93 0.44
CA CYS A 109 -1.38 8.34 0.69
C CYS A 109 -1.52 9.18 -0.59
N LEU A 110 -1.08 8.65 -1.74
CA LEU A 110 -1.16 9.37 -3.02
C LEU A 110 -2.61 9.57 -3.43
N ALA A 111 -3.41 8.52 -3.35
CA ALA A 111 -4.82 8.58 -3.67
C ALA A 111 -5.60 9.49 -2.70
N GLY A 112 -5.20 9.58 -1.42
CA GLY A 112 -5.76 10.57 -0.50
C GLY A 112 -5.55 12.01 -0.97
N LEU A 113 -4.35 12.33 -1.50
CA LEU A 113 -4.05 13.63 -2.09
C LEU A 113 -4.89 13.88 -3.35
N GLU A 114 -4.98 12.89 -4.25
CA GLU A 114 -5.76 13.01 -5.49
C GLU A 114 -7.27 13.18 -5.24
N LEU A 115 -7.79 12.57 -4.17
CA LEU A 115 -9.19 12.65 -3.78
C LEU A 115 -9.53 13.95 -3.03
N GLY A 116 -8.54 14.81 -2.75
CA GLY A 116 -8.74 16.10 -2.07
C GLY A 116 -9.15 15.94 -0.62
N VAL A 117 -8.66 14.89 0.06
CA VAL A 117 -8.91 14.65 1.49
C VAL A 117 -8.18 15.72 2.32
N GLU A 118 -8.73 16.05 3.49
CA GLU A 118 -8.06 16.90 4.46
C GLU A 118 -6.63 16.40 4.77
N TYR A 119 -5.65 17.31 4.68
CA TYR A 119 -4.23 16.98 4.89
C TYR A 119 -3.93 16.34 6.24
N GLY A 120 -4.73 16.60 7.28
CA GLY A 120 -4.61 15.97 8.59
C GLY A 120 -4.82 14.46 8.57
N GLU A 121 -5.80 13.97 7.80
CA GLU A 121 -6.06 12.53 7.63
C GLU A 121 -4.98 11.84 6.79
N ILE A 122 -4.33 12.59 5.90
CA ILE A 122 -3.22 12.06 5.10
C ILE A 122 -1.98 11.98 6.00
N TYR A 123 -1.64 13.09 6.68
CA TYR A 123 -0.48 13.23 7.56
C TYR A 123 -0.42 12.15 8.65
N ASN A 124 -1.54 11.86 9.29
CA ASN A 124 -1.59 10.83 10.33
C ASN A 124 -1.50 9.40 9.76
N GLY A 125 -1.50 9.20 8.45
CA GLY A 125 -1.36 7.90 7.80
C GLY A 125 -2.68 7.11 7.63
N SER A 126 -3.84 7.72 7.90
CA SER A 126 -5.15 7.05 7.81
C SER A 126 -5.48 6.57 6.40
N TRP A 127 -4.95 7.24 5.38
CA TRP A 127 -5.14 6.87 3.98
C TRP A 127 -4.17 5.79 3.47
N GLY A 128 -3.08 5.55 4.18
CA GLY A 128 -2.08 4.55 3.78
C GLY A 128 -2.26 3.17 4.42
N TYR A 129 -2.78 3.08 5.64
CA TYR A 129 -2.69 1.84 6.43
C TYR A 129 -3.53 0.65 5.88
N ASN A 130 -4.74 0.89 5.36
CA ASN A 130 -5.56 -0.19 4.80
C ASN A 130 -4.91 -0.80 3.54
N SER A 131 -4.34 0.05 2.69
CA SER A 131 -3.63 -0.35 1.49
C SER A 131 -2.29 -1.00 1.81
N LEU A 132 -1.58 -0.51 2.85
CA LEU A 132 -0.41 -1.16 3.43
C LEU A 132 -0.74 -2.59 3.85
N LEU A 133 -1.80 -2.80 4.63
CA LEU A 133 -2.23 -4.13 5.07
C LEU A 133 -2.59 -5.03 3.89
N THR A 134 -3.22 -4.48 2.85
CA THR A 134 -3.56 -5.23 1.63
C THR A 134 -2.30 -5.72 0.92
N GLY A 135 -1.31 -4.83 0.77
CA GLY A 135 0.00 -5.18 0.23
C GLY A 135 0.73 -6.22 1.08
N ALA A 136 0.74 -6.05 2.41
CA ALA A 136 1.33 -7.01 3.33
C ALA A 136 0.69 -8.40 3.21
N ALA A 137 -0.64 -8.47 3.11
CA ALA A 137 -1.37 -9.72 3.07
C ALA A 137 -1.25 -10.46 1.72
N LEU A 138 -1.40 -9.74 0.61
CA LEU A 138 -1.43 -10.34 -0.73
C LEU A 138 -0.05 -10.38 -1.41
N GLY A 139 0.91 -9.58 -0.95
CA GLY A 139 2.30 -9.50 -1.44
C GLY A 139 3.18 -10.67 -1.05
N GLY A 140 2.66 -11.91 -1.15
CA GLY A 140 3.42 -13.14 -0.92
C GLY A 140 3.03 -13.94 0.32
N ASN A 141 2.27 -13.37 1.25
CA ASN A 141 1.85 -14.06 2.48
C ASN A 141 0.64 -14.97 2.24
N LEU A 142 -0.48 -14.42 1.78
CA LEU A 142 -1.72 -15.19 1.55
C LEU A 142 -1.87 -15.63 0.09
N LEU A 143 -1.10 -15.07 -0.84
CA LEU A 143 -0.98 -15.53 -2.22
C LEU A 143 0.48 -15.81 -2.50
N VAL A 144 0.77 -16.93 -3.17
CA VAL A 144 2.14 -17.21 -3.60
C VAL A 144 2.54 -16.19 -4.66
N LEU A 145 3.75 -15.64 -4.53
CA LEU A 145 4.26 -14.63 -5.45
C LEU A 145 4.52 -15.24 -6.84
N ASN A 146 3.94 -14.63 -7.86
CA ASN A 146 4.08 -14.95 -9.28
C ASN A 146 3.76 -13.65 -10.05
N GLY A 147 4.19 -13.52 -11.31
CA GLY A 147 3.93 -12.30 -12.10
C GLY A 147 2.45 -11.89 -12.12
N GLN A 148 1.54 -12.86 -12.23
CA GLN A 148 0.09 -12.60 -12.19
C GLN A 148 -0.42 -12.18 -10.81
N THR A 149 0.07 -12.80 -9.74
CA THR A 149 -0.37 -12.47 -8.37
C THR A 149 0.21 -11.14 -7.92
N THR A 150 1.41 -10.76 -8.37
CA THR A 150 1.98 -9.42 -8.17
C THR A 150 1.09 -8.34 -8.79
N VAL A 151 0.68 -8.52 -10.06
CA VAL A 151 -0.25 -7.58 -10.72
C VAL A 151 -1.57 -7.53 -9.96
N ALA A 152 -2.12 -8.67 -9.56
CA ALA A 152 -3.34 -8.71 -8.78
C ALA A 152 -3.20 -8.01 -7.42
N THR A 153 -2.07 -8.12 -6.74
CA THR A 153 -1.78 -7.41 -5.48
C THR A 153 -1.75 -5.90 -5.69
N VAL A 154 -1.14 -5.41 -6.77
CA VAL A 154 -1.15 -3.97 -7.08
C VAL A 154 -2.57 -3.49 -7.36
N VAL A 155 -3.35 -4.25 -8.13
CA VAL A 155 -4.77 -3.93 -8.37
C VAL A 155 -5.56 -3.95 -7.06
N ALA A 156 -5.30 -4.90 -6.16
CA ALA A 156 -5.94 -4.97 -4.85
C ALA A 156 -5.61 -3.75 -4.00
N ILE A 157 -4.35 -3.32 -3.96
CA ILE A 157 -3.92 -2.11 -3.25
C ILE A 157 -4.71 -0.89 -3.73
N VAL A 158 -4.81 -0.67 -5.04
CA VAL A 158 -5.58 0.46 -5.61
C VAL A 158 -7.06 0.31 -5.25
N TYR A 159 -7.60 -0.90 -5.38
CA TYR A 159 -9.01 -1.18 -5.08
C TYR A 159 -9.35 -0.95 -3.61
N THR A 160 -8.42 -1.24 -2.68
CA THR A 160 -8.60 -0.96 -1.25
C THR A 160 -8.81 0.53 -0.99
N VAL A 161 -8.09 1.41 -1.70
CA VAL A 161 -8.29 2.86 -1.54
C VAL A 161 -9.67 3.29 -2.02
N LEU A 162 -10.13 2.75 -3.16
CA LEU A 162 -11.45 3.03 -3.68
C LEU A 162 -12.56 2.55 -2.72
N VAL A 163 -12.38 1.36 -2.13
CA VAL A 163 -13.30 0.85 -1.12
C VAL A 163 -13.25 1.72 0.13
N GLN A 164 -12.07 2.18 0.57
CA GLN A 164 -11.93 3.10 1.71
C GLN A 164 -12.71 4.39 1.47
N TYR A 165 -12.54 5.02 0.31
CA TYR A 165 -13.30 6.23 -0.06
C TYR A 165 -14.81 5.99 -0.02
N CYS A 166 -15.28 4.87 -0.59
CA CYS A 166 -16.70 4.50 -0.57
C CYS A 166 -17.22 4.29 0.86
N VAL A 167 -16.51 3.51 1.68
CA VAL A 167 -16.89 3.22 3.07
C VAL A 167 -16.90 4.50 3.90
N GLN A 168 -15.87 5.34 3.77
CA GLN A 168 -15.77 6.63 4.44
C GLN A 168 -16.98 7.52 4.14
N SER A 169 -17.42 7.59 2.88
CA SER A 169 -18.58 8.41 2.48
C SER A 169 -19.91 8.01 3.13
N VAL A 170 -20.05 6.74 3.53
CA VAL A 170 -21.23 6.22 4.22
C VAL A 170 -21.06 6.37 5.74
N PHE A 171 -19.88 6.02 6.25
CA PHE A 171 -19.59 5.95 7.68
C PHE A 171 -19.51 7.32 8.34
N THR A 172 -19.00 8.32 7.62
CA THR A 172 -19.04 9.73 8.06
C THR A 172 -20.44 10.25 8.32
N LYS A 173 -21.47 9.72 7.63
CA LYS A 173 -22.88 10.09 7.89
C LYS A 173 -23.48 9.38 9.10
N MET A 174 -22.82 8.32 9.57
CA MET A 174 -23.26 7.48 10.68
C MET A 174 -22.39 7.68 11.93
N ASP A 175 -21.45 8.62 11.91
CA ASP A 175 -20.45 8.85 12.96
C ASP A 175 -19.66 7.59 13.34
N LEU A 176 -19.41 6.72 12.36
CA LEU A 176 -18.68 5.46 12.55
C LEU A 176 -17.22 5.57 12.06
N PRO A 177 -16.26 4.99 12.79
CA PRO A 177 -14.89 4.86 12.32
C PRO A 177 -14.79 3.76 11.23
N ILE A 178 -13.95 3.98 10.21
CA ILE A 178 -13.78 3.08 9.05
C ILE A 178 -13.10 1.76 9.44
N LEU A 179 -12.18 1.80 10.43
CA LEU A 179 -11.32 0.67 10.82
C LEU A 179 -10.64 0.01 9.60
N THR A 180 -10.24 -1.26 9.75
CA THR A 180 -9.65 -2.09 8.71
C THR A 180 -10.68 -2.75 7.78
N LEU A 181 -11.93 -2.25 7.73
CA LEU A 181 -12.99 -2.82 6.88
C LEU A 181 -12.62 -2.81 5.38
N PRO A 182 -12.05 -1.73 4.81
CA PRO A 182 -11.67 -1.72 3.40
C PRO A 182 -10.67 -2.83 3.08
N PHE A 183 -9.62 -2.96 3.90
CA PHE A 183 -8.65 -4.05 3.80
C PHE A 183 -9.33 -5.43 3.83
N ALA A 184 -10.19 -5.69 4.82
CA ALA A 184 -10.81 -6.99 5.00
C ALA A 184 -11.69 -7.40 3.82
N ILE A 185 -12.47 -6.46 3.27
CA ILE A 185 -13.34 -6.70 2.11
C ILE A 185 -12.49 -7.06 0.88
N VAL A 186 -11.45 -6.27 0.60
CA VAL A 186 -10.62 -6.47 -0.60
C VAL A 186 -9.82 -7.76 -0.51
N VAL A 187 -9.15 -8.02 0.61
CA VAL A 187 -8.39 -9.27 0.78
C VAL A 187 -9.31 -10.47 0.66
N SER A 188 -10.50 -10.45 1.27
CA SER A 188 -11.48 -11.54 1.15
C SER A 188 -11.91 -11.78 -0.31
N LEU A 189 -12.11 -10.71 -1.09
CA LEU A 189 -12.45 -10.79 -2.51
C LEU A 189 -11.32 -11.43 -3.32
N PHE A 190 -10.09 -10.96 -3.16
CA PHE A 190 -8.93 -11.47 -3.90
C PHE A 190 -8.56 -12.89 -3.48
N LEU A 191 -8.77 -13.27 -2.23
CA LEU A 191 -8.59 -14.65 -1.78
C LEU A 191 -9.63 -15.59 -2.37
N LYS A 192 -10.83 -15.13 -2.72
CA LYS A 192 -11.80 -15.95 -3.47
C LYS A 192 -11.38 -16.21 -4.91
N LEU A 193 -10.48 -15.39 -5.48
CA LEU A 193 -9.90 -15.64 -6.80
C LEU A 193 -8.82 -16.73 -6.78
N ARG A 194 -8.38 -17.15 -5.58
CA ARG A 194 -7.46 -18.27 -5.39
C ARG A 194 -7.99 -19.51 -6.10
N SER A 195 -7.10 -20.13 -6.86
CA SER A 195 -7.53 -21.15 -7.80
C SER A 195 -7.65 -22.54 -7.17
N ASN A 196 -8.55 -23.34 -7.74
CA ASN A 196 -8.70 -24.78 -7.47
C ASN A 196 -7.58 -25.56 -8.20
N LYS A 197 -7.36 -26.83 -7.82
CA LYS A 197 -6.28 -27.72 -8.30
C LYS A 197 -6.06 -27.75 -9.82
N ASN A 198 -7.06 -27.37 -10.62
CA ASN A 198 -7.06 -27.48 -12.08
C ASN A 198 -6.68 -26.18 -12.81
N ASN A 199 -6.50 -25.06 -12.11
CA ASN A 199 -6.06 -23.80 -12.70
C ASN A 199 -4.95 -23.23 -11.81
N ALA A 200 -3.77 -22.91 -12.34
CA ALA A 200 -2.62 -22.49 -11.54
C ALA A 200 -2.42 -20.96 -11.52
N THR A 201 -3.41 -20.18 -11.97
CA THR A 201 -3.32 -18.71 -12.09
C THR A 201 -3.06 -18.03 -10.74
N PHE A 202 -3.73 -18.48 -9.67
CA PHE A 202 -3.58 -17.97 -8.30
C PHE A 202 -3.21 -19.10 -7.33
N PRO A 203 -1.92 -19.48 -7.23
CA PRO A 203 -1.48 -20.60 -6.41
C PRO A 203 -1.60 -20.31 -4.91
N GLN A 204 -2.10 -21.30 -4.18
CA GLN A 204 -2.20 -21.27 -2.71
C GLN A 204 -0.88 -21.72 -2.07
N PRO A 205 -0.42 -21.06 -1.00
CA PRO A 205 0.70 -21.60 -0.23
C PRO A 205 0.31 -22.88 0.51
N VAL A 206 1.18 -23.89 0.45
CA VAL A 206 1.02 -25.18 1.15
C VAL A 206 1.06 -24.96 2.67
N SER A 207 1.88 -24.01 3.12
CA SER A 207 1.94 -23.51 4.48
C SER A 207 2.21 -22.01 4.46
N VAL A 208 1.43 -21.23 5.21
CA VAL A 208 1.64 -19.78 5.34
C VAL A 208 2.84 -19.57 6.26
N SER A 209 3.90 -18.96 5.73
CA SER A 209 5.13 -18.69 6.49
C SER A 209 5.69 -17.33 6.08
N CYS A 210 6.82 -17.29 5.37
CA CYS A 210 7.33 -16.08 4.74
C CYS A 210 7.16 -16.14 3.21
N PRO A 211 6.92 -15.00 2.55
CA PRO A 211 6.82 -14.90 1.09
C PRO A 211 7.98 -15.55 0.35
N GLU A 212 9.21 -15.35 0.85
CA GLU A 212 10.43 -15.84 0.23
C GLU A 212 10.46 -17.37 0.19
N LYS A 213 10.10 -18.00 1.31
CA LYS A 213 10.00 -19.46 1.39
C LYS A 213 8.84 -19.99 0.55
N GLN A 214 7.67 -19.34 0.62
CA GLN A 214 6.51 -19.75 -0.17
C GLN A 214 6.77 -19.67 -1.69
N HIS A 215 7.52 -18.66 -2.14
CA HIS A 215 7.95 -18.54 -3.52
C HIS A 215 8.95 -19.63 -3.90
N HIS A 216 9.92 -19.94 -3.02
CA HIS A 216 10.87 -21.03 -3.24
C HIS A 216 10.17 -22.40 -3.39
N ASP A 217 9.30 -22.76 -2.45
CA ASP A 217 8.53 -24.01 -2.46
C ASP A 217 7.66 -24.15 -3.73
N TYR A 218 7.14 -23.03 -4.23
CA TYR A 218 6.38 -22.98 -5.48
C TYR A 218 7.24 -23.25 -6.72
N LEU A 219 8.44 -22.66 -6.80
CA LEU A 219 9.36 -22.89 -7.92
C LEU A 219 9.85 -24.35 -7.95
N GLU A 220 10.12 -24.95 -6.79
CA GLU A 220 10.47 -26.38 -6.69
C GLU A 220 9.32 -27.27 -7.19
N SER A 221 8.10 -27.02 -6.70
CA SER A 221 6.90 -27.76 -7.10
C SER A 221 6.63 -27.67 -8.61
N ARG A 222 6.87 -26.49 -9.21
CA ARG A 222 6.74 -26.29 -10.66
C ARG A 222 7.82 -27.01 -11.46
N SER A 223 9.05 -27.00 -10.98
CA SER A 223 10.17 -27.66 -11.66
C SER A 223 9.98 -29.18 -11.66
N ALA A 224 9.54 -29.75 -10.53
CA ALA A 224 9.19 -31.16 -10.43
C ALA A 224 8.02 -31.54 -11.35
N HIS A 225 7.00 -30.69 -11.45
CA HIS A 225 5.87 -30.93 -12.35
C HIS A 225 6.28 -30.92 -13.83
N VAL A 226 7.13 -29.96 -14.24
CA VAL A 226 7.65 -29.91 -15.62
C VAL A 226 8.49 -31.14 -15.93
N GLN A 227 9.38 -31.58 -15.02
CA GLN A 227 10.15 -32.81 -15.19
C GLN A 227 9.26 -34.06 -15.31
N ALA A 228 8.18 -34.16 -14.53
CA ALA A 228 7.24 -35.27 -14.62
C ALA A 228 6.46 -35.29 -15.94
N VAL A 229 6.19 -34.12 -16.54
CA VAL A 229 5.55 -34.01 -17.86
C VAL A 229 6.52 -34.34 -19.00
N ASP A 230 7.80 -33.99 -18.85
CA ASP A 230 8.82 -34.19 -19.88
C ASP A 230 9.39 -35.63 -19.93
N ILE A 231 9.18 -36.47 -18.91
CA ILE A 231 9.55 -37.89 -18.95
C ILE A 231 8.45 -38.67 -19.68
N PRO A 232 8.67 -39.13 -20.92
CA PRO A 232 7.68 -39.91 -21.63
C PRO A 232 7.78 -41.37 -21.14
N GLY A 233 6.84 -41.82 -20.29
CA GLY A 233 6.63 -43.27 -20.14
C GLY A 233 6.14 -43.84 -18.79
N GLU A 234 6.10 -43.11 -17.68
CA GLU A 234 5.79 -43.75 -16.38
C GLU A 234 4.35 -43.55 -15.88
N ALA A 235 3.60 -42.56 -16.39
CA ALA A 235 2.27 -42.23 -15.87
C ALA A 235 1.15 -43.18 -16.36
N ASP A 236 1.40 -44.01 -17.38
CA ASP A 236 0.41 -44.95 -17.92
C ASP A 236 0.43 -46.32 -17.22
N PHE A 237 1.43 -46.61 -16.38
CA PHE A 237 1.58 -47.92 -15.74
C PHE A 237 1.00 -48.04 -14.31
N GLU A 238 0.70 -46.93 -13.62
CA GLU A 238 0.12 -46.98 -12.26
C GLU A 238 -1.42 -46.95 -12.21
N PHE A 239 -2.12 -46.76 -13.33
CA PHE A 239 -3.60 -46.83 -13.38
C PHE A 239 -4.14 -48.21 -13.78
N GLN A 240 -3.31 -49.27 -13.77
CA GLN A 240 -3.70 -50.60 -14.25
C GLN A 240 -3.54 -51.77 -13.26
N ASN A 241 -3.41 -51.52 -11.95
CA ASN A 241 -3.54 -52.59 -10.94
C ASN A 241 -4.43 -52.18 -9.75
#